data_AF-X1T8P9-F1
#
_entry.id   AF-X1T8P9-F1
#
_cell.length_a   1.000
_cell.length_b   1.000
_cell.length_c   1.000
_cell.angle_alpha   90.00
_cell.angle_beta   90.00
_cell.angle_gamma   90.00
#
_symmetry.space_group_name_H-M   'P 1'
#
loop_
_entity.id
_entity.type
_entity.pdbx_description
1 polymer ?
#
loop_
_entity_poly.entity_id
_entity_poly.type
_entity_poly.pdbx_seq_one_letter_code
_entity_poly.pdbx_strand_id
1 'polypeptide(L)'
;MLGLASTTTRTVGNNLMIIDLAGIDIKTAKDIVGKPGKFEIRMQTEGVGGDIEKGQRIEEIENITAHVMYGSEGIERVGTVPSRTDEQSSWGAPFTLKEEGAVALRDAAIKYGATDNPTDHELAMLLDDEVVYSAQIASEACADLKKEPIYPWTANTGTGDEGYN
;
A
#
# COMPACT_ATOMS: atom_id res chain seq x y z
N MET A 1 2.10 -17.10 -0.73
CA MET A 1 0.98 -17.87 -0.14
C MET A 1 1.50 -18.74 0.99
N LEU A 2 1.10 -18.48 2.25
CA LEU A 2 1.23 -19.49 3.30
C LEU A 2 0.20 -20.59 3.00
N GLY A 3 0.68 -21.77 2.60
CA GLY A 3 -0.15 -22.94 2.35
C GLY A 3 -0.75 -23.47 3.65
N LEU A 4 -1.80 -22.82 4.15
CA LEU A 4 -2.59 -23.30 5.27
C LEU A 4 -3.66 -24.26 4.74
N ALA A 5 -3.60 -25.52 5.18
CA ALA A 5 -4.42 -26.61 4.64
C ALA A 5 -5.93 -26.44 4.86
N SER A 6 -6.36 -25.59 5.81
CA SER A 6 -7.75 -25.14 6.00
C SER A 6 -7.77 -24.16 7.17
N THR A 7 -8.43 -23.01 7.04
CA THR A 7 -8.73 -22.10 8.16
C THR A 7 -10.23 -21.97 8.30
N THR A 8 -10.79 -22.39 9.44
CA THR A 8 -12.22 -22.18 9.74
C THR A 8 -12.33 -21.01 10.71
N THR A 9 -12.98 -19.93 10.27
CA THR A 9 -13.31 -18.78 11.13
C THR A 9 -14.76 -18.88 11.57
N ARG A 10 -15.01 -18.74 12.88
CA ARG A 10 -16.37 -18.70 13.44
C ARG A 10 -16.48 -17.55 14.43
N THR A 11 -17.49 -16.71 14.26
CA THR A 11 -17.83 -15.68 15.24
C THR A 11 -18.69 -16.28 16.34
N VAL A 12 -18.33 -16.07 17.60
CA VAL A 12 -19.11 -16.51 18.77
C VAL A 12 -19.57 -15.29 19.55
N GLY A 13 -20.88 -15.02 19.55
CA GLY A 13 -21.42 -13.77 20.11
C GLY A 13 -21.00 -12.53 19.30
N ASN A 14 -21.01 -11.35 19.92
CA ASN A 14 -20.74 -10.08 19.21
C ASN A 14 -19.24 -9.68 19.19
N ASN A 15 -18.35 -10.39 19.91
CA ASN A 15 -17.00 -9.90 20.21
C ASN A 15 -15.90 -10.97 20.19
N LEU A 16 -16.18 -12.22 19.79
CA LEU A 16 -15.18 -13.28 19.75
C LEU A 16 -15.09 -13.89 18.36
N MET A 17 -13.88 -13.95 17.82
CA MET A 17 -13.55 -14.71 16.62
C MET A 17 -12.76 -15.95 17.04
N ILE A 18 -13.27 -17.13 16.74
CA ILE A 18 -12.55 -18.40 16.87
C ILE A 18 -11.92 -18.70 15.53
N ILE A 19 -10.59 -18.84 15.53
CA ILE A 19 -9.81 -19.22 14.37
C ILE A 19 -9.17 -20.57 14.69
N ASP A 20 -9.53 -21.59 13.92
CA ASP A 20 -8.89 -22.90 13.99
C ASP A 20 -7.72 -22.96 13.00
N LEU A 21 -6.51 -23.11 13.53
CA LEU A 21 -5.25 -23.14 12.78
C LEU A 21 -4.62 -24.53 12.92
N ALA A 22 -4.91 -25.44 11.99
CA ALA A 22 -4.41 -26.80 12.02
C ALA A 22 -2.89 -26.87 11.82
N GLY A 23 -2.19 -27.55 12.72
CA GLY A 23 -0.76 -27.84 12.60
C GLY A 23 0.18 -26.70 13.02
N ILE A 24 -0.33 -25.66 13.69
CA ILE A 24 0.46 -24.51 14.17
C ILE A 24 0.38 -24.43 15.69
N ASP A 25 1.48 -24.09 16.37
CA ASP A 25 1.47 -23.91 17.82
C ASP A 25 0.78 -22.58 18.22
N ILE A 26 0.28 -22.52 19.46
CA ILE A 26 -0.53 -21.40 19.95
C ILE A 26 0.24 -20.07 20.03
N LYS A 27 1.58 -20.10 20.15
CA LYS A 27 2.39 -18.87 20.21
C LYS A 27 2.49 -18.28 18.81
N THR A 28 2.83 -19.10 17.82
CA THR A 28 2.85 -18.71 16.40
C THR A 28 1.47 -18.26 15.93
N ALA A 29 0.40 -18.97 16.31
CA ALA A 29 -0.98 -18.57 16.03
C ALA A 29 -1.33 -17.19 16.62
N LYS A 30 -0.91 -16.90 17.86
CA LYS A 30 -1.12 -15.61 18.51
C LYS A 30 -0.33 -14.49 17.84
N ASP A 31 0.88 -14.76 17.37
CA ASP A 31 1.69 -13.75 16.68
C ASP A 31 1.07 -13.39 15.31
N ILE A 32 0.51 -14.38 14.59
CA ILE A 32 -0.18 -14.18 13.30
C ILE A 32 -1.48 -13.38 13.45
N VAL A 33 -2.26 -13.64 14.50
CA VAL A 33 -3.61 -13.05 14.68
C VAL A 33 -3.56 -11.78 15.55
N GLY A 34 -2.55 -11.65 16.41
CA GLY A 34 -2.53 -10.69 17.52
C GLY A 34 -2.00 -9.29 17.18
N LYS A 35 -1.37 -9.11 16.02
CA LYS A 35 -0.91 -7.79 15.55
C LYS A 35 -1.59 -7.45 14.24
N PRO A 36 -2.51 -6.47 14.22
CA PRO A 36 -2.96 -5.88 12.97
C PRO A 36 -1.74 -5.38 12.21
N GLY A 37 -1.60 -5.75 10.94
CA GLY A 37 -0.49 -5.29 10.11
C GLY A 37 -0.47 -3.77 10.01
N LYS A 38 0.71 -3.17 10.15
CA LYS A 38 0.94 -1.74 10.02
C LYS A 38 1.13 -1.40 8.54
N PHE A 39 0.12 -0.80 7.94
CA PHE A 39 0.22 -0.27 6.58
C PHE A 39 0.67 1.19 6.58
N GLU A 40 1.70 1.52 5.82
CA GLU A 40 2.31 2.85 5.75
C GLU A 40 2.57 3.26 4.30
N ILE A 41 2.26 4.51 3.97
CA ILE A 41 2.63 5.11 2.68
C ILE A 41 3.78 6.10 2.92
N ARG A 42 4.81 6.00 2.11
CA ARG A 42 6.01 6.85 2.12
C ARG A 42 6.30 7.38 0.73
N MET A 43 7.04 8.48 0.65
CA MET A 43 7.47 9.08 -0.61
C MET A 43 8.99 9.09 -0.66
N GLN A 44 9.57 8.66 -1.77
CA GLN A 44 10.99 8.83 -2.04
C GLN A 44 11.32 10.33 -2.11
N THR A 45 12.36 10.74 -1.41
CA THR A 45 12.79 12.14 -1.29
C THR A 45 14.17 12.39 -1.88
N GLU A 46 14.96 11.33 -2.06
CA GLU A 46 16.31 11.35 -2.61
C GLU A 46 16.57 10.05 -3.40
N GLY A 47 17.67 9.98 -4.14
CA GLY A 47 18.00 8.83 -4.99
C GLY A 47 17.42 8.94 -6.40
N VAL A 48 17.27 7.80 -7.07
CA VAL A 48 16.69 7.67 -8.40
C VAL A 48 15.56 6.64 -8.43
N GLY A 49 14.71 6.70 -9.46
CA GLY A 49 13.66 5.71 -9.65
C GLY A 49 14.19 4.27 -9.66
N GLY A 50 13.52 3.38 -8.93
CA GLY A 50 13.92 1.98 -8.77
C GLY A 50 14.89 1.71 -7.61
N ASP A 51 15.33 2.72 -6.85
CA ASP A 51 16.13 2.50 -5.63
C ASP A 51 15.31 1.82 -4.50
N ILE A 52 13.98 1.87 -4.58
CA ILE A 52 13.05 1.21 -3.67
C ILE A 52 12.43 0.00 -4.35
N GLU A 53 12.79 -1.19 -3.89
CA GLU A 53 12.36 -2.46 -4.45
C GLU A 53 11.43 -3.22 -3.48
N LYS A 54 10.49 -3.97 -4.05
CA LYS A 54 9.60 -4.85 -3.28
C LYS A 54 10.42 -5.88 -2.49
N GLY A 55 10.09 -6.03 -1.21
CA GLY A 55 10.75 -6.94 -0.26
C GLY A 55 11.88 -6.30 0.55
N GLN A 56 12.29 -5.08 0.22
CA GLN A 56 13.21 -4.32 1.07
C GLN A 56 12.53 -3.94 2.40
N ARG A 57 13.33 -3.84 3.46
CA ARG A 57 12.86 -3.37 4.77
C ARG A 57 13.09 -1.88 4.93
N ILE A 58 12.28 -1.22 5.77
CA ILE A 58 12.39 0.24 6.00
C ILE A 58 13.80 0.65 6.43
N GLU A 59 14.47 -0.17 7.24
CA GLU A 59 15.83 0.08 7.73
C GLU A 59 16.88 0.16 6.61
N GLU A 60 16.57 -0.40 5.44
CA GLU A 60 17.43 -0.41 4.26
C GLU A 60 17.24 0.87 3.40
N ILE A 61 16.08 1.54 3.52
CA ILE A 61 15.69 2.67 2.65
C ILE A 61 15.25 3.95 3.39
N GLU A 62 15.30 3.96 4.73
CA GLU A 62 14.72 5.03 5.55
C GLU A 62 15.26 6.43 5.21
N ASN A 63 16.55 6.52 4.85
CA ASN A 63 17.22 7.79 4.57
C ASN A 63 16.85 8.43 3.23
N ILE A 64 16.16 7.72 2.35
CA ILE A 64 15.71 8.23 1.05
C ILE A 64 14.19 8.33 0.95
N THR A 65 13.47 8.09 2.05
CA THR A 65 12.01 8.16 2.08
C THR A 65 11.48 8.98 3.25
N ALA A 66 10.40 9.71 3.02
CA ALA A 66 9.65 10.39 4.06
C ALA A 66 8.29 9.74 4.29
N HIS A 67 7.87 9.65 5.55
CA HIS A 67 6.52 9.25 5.91
C HIS A 67 5.48 10.22 5.32
N VAL A 68 4.41 9.67 4.74
CA VAL A 68 3.25 10.43 4.26
C VAL A 68 2.05 10.19 5.17
N MET A 69 1.66 8.92 5.37
CA MET A 69 0.52 8.57 6.22
C MET A 69 0.53 7.10 6.64
N TYR A 70 -0.18 6.79 7.72
CA TYR A 70 -0.61 5.43 8.01
C TYR A 70 -1.96 5.10 7.36
N GLY A 71 -2.15 3.85 6.97
CA GLY A 71 -3.38 3.38 6.35
C GLY A 71 -4.63 3.62 7.21
N SER A 72 -4.54 3.41 8.53
CA SER A 72 -5.65 3.65 9.47
C SER A 72 -6.11 5.11 9.51
N GLU A 73 -5.20 6.04 9.23
CA GLU A 73 -5.43 7.48 9.30
C GLU A 73 -5.92 7.99 7.95
N GLY A 74 -5.18 7.72 6.88
CA GLY A 74 -5.40 8.33 5.57
C GLY A 74 -6.28 7.55 4.60
N ILE A 75 -6.51 6.24 4.80
CA ILE A 75 -7.32 5.43 3.87
C ILE A 75 -8.75 5.27 4.40
N GLU A 76 -9.72 5.57 3.54
CA GLU A 76 -11.15 5.35 3.79
C GLU A 76 -11.56 3.92 3.43
N ARG A 77 -11.15 3.44 2.25
CA ARG A 77 -11.52 2.12 1.73
C ARG A 77 -10.46 1.56 0.79
N VAL A 78 -10.27 0.25 0.84
CA VAL A 78 -9.52 -0.53 -0.16
C VAL A 78 -10.49 -1.45 -0.89
N GLY A 79 -10.39 -1.53 -2.22
CA GLY A 79 -11.17 -2.46 -3.00
C GLY A 79 -10.73 -3.90 -2.78
N THR A 80 -11.71 -4.80 -2.71
CA THR A 80 -11.48 -6.23 -2.44
C THR A 80 -11.05 -7.02 -3.67
N VAL A 81 -11.10 -6.41 -4.85
CA VAL A 81 -10.75 -7.04 -6.12
C VAL A 81 -9.85 -6.06 -6.88
N PRO A 82 -8.73 -6.52 -7.47
CA PRO A 82 -7.99 -5.72 -8.42
C PRO A 82 -8.92 -5.17 -9.50
N SER A 83 -8.74 -3.91 -9.86
CA SER A 83 -9.53 -3.25 -10.90
C SER A 83 -8.61 -2.64 -11.95
N ARG A 84 -9.13 -2.52 -13.17
CA ARG A 84 -8.49 -1.81 -14.28
C ARG A 84 -9.48 -0.82 -14.88
N THR A 85 -9.00 0.33 -15.33
CA THR A 85 -9.84 1.42 -15.85
C THR A 85 -10.43 1.09 -17.23
N ASP A 86 -9.71 0.28 -18.01
CA ASP A 86 -10.14 -0.29 -19.29
C ASP A 86 -9.41 -1.62 -19.57
N GLU A 87 -9.68 -2.27 -20.71
CA GLU A 87 -9.06 -3.55 -21.06
C GLU A 87 -7.54 -3.49 -21.30
N GLN A 88 -7.01 -2.28 -21.52
CA GLN A 88 -5.60 -2.02 -21.84
C GLN A 88 -4.82 -1.55 -20.61
N SER A 89 -5.52 -1.13 -19.55
CA SER A 89 -4.98 -0.68 -18.28
C SER A 89 -4.43 -1.84 -17.45
N SER A 90 -3.40 -1.54 -16.68
CA SER A 90 -2.84 -2.49 -15.70
C SER A 90 -3.89 -2.86 -14.66
N TRP A 91 -3.80 -4.09 -14.15
CA TRP A 91 -4.50 -4.43 -12.92
C TRP A 91 -3.86 -3.67 -11.76
N GLY A 92 -4.66 -3.35 -10.76
CA GLY A 92 -4.14 -2.78 -9.54
C GLY A 92 -5.16 -2.78 -8.41
N ALA A 93 -4.67 -2.60 -7.18
CA ALA A 93 -5.52 -2.52 -6.01
C ALA A 93 -6.07 -1.08 -5.89
N PRO A 94 -7.39 -0.85 -6.07
CA PRO A 94 -7.95 0.47 -5.91
C PRO A 94 -8.09 0.80 -4.42
N PHE A 95 -7.85 2.05 -4.05
CA PHE A 95 -8.10 2.56 -2.71
C PHE A 95 -8.59 4.01 -2.76
N THR A 96 -9.28 4.43 -1.72
CA THR A 96 -9.81 5.78 -1.56
C THR A 96 -9.26 6.39 -0.29
N LEU A 97 -8.70 7.58 -0.40
CA LEU A 97 -8.17 8.35 0.73
C LEU A 97 -9.28 9.17 1.39
N LYS A 98 -9.15 9.38 2.71
CA LYS A 98 -9.85 10.45 3.42
C LYS A 98 -9.24 11.80 3.06
N GLU A 99 -9.92 12.89 3.40
CA GLU A 99 -9.41 14.26 3.21
C GLU A 99 -7.98 14.42 3.76
N GLU A 100 -7.74 13.97 4.99
CA GLU A 100 -6.45 14.11 5.64
C GLU A 100 -5.34 13.37 4.87
N GLY A 101 -5.64 12.17 4.36
CA GLY A 101 -4.71 11.40 3.54
C GLY A 101 -4.47 12.03 2.16
N ALA A 102 -5.54 12.48 1.49
CA ALA A 102 -5.44 13.10 0.17
C ALA A 102 -4.62 14.39 0.21
N VAL A 103 -4.82 15.22 1.24
CA VAL A 103 -4.02 16.42 1.48
C VAL A 103 -2.58 16.07 1.81
N ALA A 104 -2.34 15.12 2.72
CA ALA A 104 -0.98 14.72 3.09
C ALA A 104 -0.17 14.19 1.89
N LEU A 105 -0.79 13.37 1.04
CA LEU A 105 -0.14 12.86 -0.18
C LEU A 105 0.18 13.98 -1.16
N ARG A 106 -0.77 14.90 -1.39
CA ARG A 106 -0.55 16.06 -2.24
C ARG A 106 0.60 16.92 -1.74
N ASP A 107 0.57 17.28 -0.47
CA ASP A 107 1.57 18.17 0.13
C ASP A 107 2.96 17.52 0.10
N ALA A 108 3.05 16.20 0.35
CA ALA A 108 4.29 15.45 0.18
C ALA A 108 4.78 15.47 -1.28
N ALA A 109 3.88 15.19 -2.24
CA ALA A 109 4.21 15.17 -3.67
C ALA A 109 4.76 16.52 -4.17
N ILE A 110 4.19 17.63 -3.71
CA ILE A 110 4.67 18.98 -4.03
C ILE A 110 5.98 19.25 -3.30
N LYS A 111 6.03 18.98 -1.99
CA LYS A 111 7.19 19.28 -1.14
C LYS A 111 8.45 18.58 -1.60
N TYR A 112 8.34 17.30 -1.96
CA TYR A 112 9.48 16.48 -2.34
C TYR A 112 9.73 16.49 -3.84
N GLY A 113 8.85 17.10 -4.65
CA GLY A 113 9.10 17.29 -6.09
C GLY A 113 8.56 16.17 -6.98
N ALA A 114 7.79 15.22 -6.45
CA ALA A 114 7.12 14.19 -7.23
C ALA A 114 6.18 14.76 -8.31
N THR A 115 5.61 15.96 -8.09
CA THR A 115 4.78 16.61 -9.11
C THR A 115 5.56 17.17 -10.30
N ASP A 116 6.88 17.31 -10.18
CA ASP A 116 7.76 17.84 -11.22
C ASP A 116 8.71 16.77 -11.79
N ASN A 117 9.16 15.83 -10.96
CA ASN A 117 10.01 14.70 -11.34
C ASN A 117 9.48 13.38 -10.73
N PRO A 118 8.36 12.84 -11.23
CA PRO A 118 7.77 11.63 -10.65
C PRO A 118 8.67 10.39 -10.74
N THR A 119 9.58 10.35 -11.72
CA THR A 119 10.48 9.21 -11.95
C THR A 119 11.39 8.92 -10.76
N ASP A 120 11.88 9.97 -10.07
CA ASP A 120 12.81 9.81 -8.94
C ASP A 120 12.12 9.99 -7.57
N HIS A 121 10.79 10.04 -7.54
CA HIS A 121 10.00 10.28 -6.32
C HIS A 121 8.86 9.27 -6.24
N GLU A 122 9.22 7.99 -6.20
CA GLU A 122 8.25 6.91 -6.11
C GLU A 122 7.42 6.97 -4.81
N LEU A 123 6.18 6.49 -4.92
CA LEU A 123 5.31 6.25 -3.78
C LEU A 123 5.50 4.80 -3.31
N ALA A 124 6.12 4.65 -2.14
CA ALA A 124 6.37 3.36 -1.52
C ALA A 124 5.24 3.03 -0.53
N MET A 125 4.76 1.79 -0.56
CA MET A 125 3.79 1.26 0.40
C MET A 125 4.43 0.11 1.16
N LEU A 126 4.36 0.19 2.48
CA LEU A 126 4.96 -0.77 3.40
C LEU A 126 3.88 -1.50 4.20
N LEU A 127 4.08 -2.79 4.43
CA LEU A 127 3.32 -3.60 5.39
C LEU A 127 4.31 -4.15 6.42
N ASP A 128 4.10 -3.80 7.70
CA ASP A 128 4.97 -4.21 8.80
C ASP A 128 6.46 -3.92 8.51
N ASP A 129 6.69 -2.71 7.98
CA ASP A 129 8.00 -2.17 7.63
C ASP A 129 8.71 -2.87 6.45
N GLU A 130 8.02 -3.73 5.69
CA GLU A 130 8.49 -4.31 4.43
C GLU A 130 7.80 -3.64 3.23
N VAL A 131 8.55 -3.25 2.20
CA VAL A 131 8.03 -2.67 0.96
C VAL A 131 7.22 -3.73 0.21
N VAL A 132 5.91 -3.49 0.08
CA VAL A 132 5.01 -4.35 -0.69
C VAL A 132 4.73 -3.80 -2.09
N TYR A 133 4.96 -2.50 -2.29
CA TYR A 133 4.75 -1.79 -3.54
C TYR A 133 5.63 -0.53 -3.60
N SER A 134 6.21 -0.23 -4.77
CA SER A 134 6.81 1.07 -5.09
C SER A 134 6.58 1.38 -6.56
N ALA A 135 6.18 2.61 -6.87
CA ALA A 135 6.05 3.10 -8.24
C ALA A 135 5.98 4.63 -8.28
N GLN A 136 6.39 5.21 -9.41
CA GLN A 136 6.15 6.62 -9.71
C GLN A 136 4.66 6.98 -9.75
N ILE A 137 4.34 8.23 -9.38
CA ILE A 137 3.01 8.80 -9.58
C ILE A 137 2.78 9.03 -11.08
N ALA A 138 1.59 8.67 -11.58
CA ALA A 138 1.25 8.86 -12.98
C ALA A 138 1.28 10.36 -13.37
N SER A 139 1.79 10.68 -14.56
CA SER A 139 2.02 12.06 -15.00
C SER A 139 0.76 12.93 -14.97
N GLU A 140 -0.40 12.35 -15.30
CA GLU A 140 -1.70 13.01 -15.21
C GLU A 140 -2.06 13.36 -13.77
N ALA A 141 -1.84 12.43 -12.83
CA ALA A 141 -2.08 12.66 -11.42
C ALA A 141 -1.12 13.73 -10.85
N CYS A 142 0.13 13.78 -11.31
CA CYS A 142 1.06 14.84 -10.94
C CYS A 142 0.56 16.24 -11.33
N ALA A 143 -0.06 16.37 -12.50
CA ALA A 143 -0.62 17.64 -12.96
C ALA A 143 -1.84 18.08 -12.12
N ASP A 144 -2.65 17.12 -11.66
CA ASP A 144 -3.83 17.40 -10.85
C ASP A 144 -3.49 17.67 -9.39
N LEU A 145 -2.50 16.98 -8.82
CA LEU A 145 -1.98 17.26 -7.48
C LEU A 145 -1.48 18.71 -7.31
N LYS A 146 -1.04 19.37 -8.37
CA LYS A 146 -0.69 20.81 -8.31
C LYS A 146 -1.92 21.70 -8.02
N LYS A 147 -3.12 21.24 -8.38
CA LYS A 147 -4.38 21.99 -8.28
C LYS A 147 -5.15 21.62 -7.02
N GLU A 148 -5.36 20.32 -6.80
CA GLU A 148 -6.26 19.80 -5.76
C GLU A 148 -5.87 18.41 -5.27
N PRO A 149 -6.36 17.96 -4.09
CA PRO A 149 -6.18 16.60 -3.62
C PRO A 149 -6.88 15.57 -4.52
N ILE A 150 -6.28 14.39 -4.67
CA ILE A 150 -6.87 13.24 -5.36
C ILE A 150 -7.27 12.19 -4.32
N TYR A 151 -8.53 11.75 -4.38
CA TYR A 151 -9.09 10.78 -3.44
C TYR A 151 -8.99 9.33 -3.94
N PRO A 152 -9.38 9.00 -5.19
CA PRO A 152 -9.24 7.64 -5.70
C PRO A 152 -7.84 7.39 -6.26
N TRP A 153 -7.26 6.25 -5.89
CA TRP A 153 -5.96 5.80 -6.37
C TRP A 153 -5.99 4.32 -6.71
N THR A 154 -5.07 3.90 -7.58
CA THR A 154 -4.85 2.49 -7.92
C THR A 154 -3.36 2.18 -7.84
N ALA A 155 -2.99 1.20 -7.00
CA ALA A 155 -1.64 0.67 -6.96
C ALA A 155 -1.49 -0.41 -8.05
N ASN A 156 -0.88 -0.06 -9.18
CA ASN A 156 -0.84 -0.89 -10.38
C ASN A 156 0.20 -2.03 -10.26
N THR A 157 -0.24 -3.28 -10.29
CA THR A 157 0.60 -4.47 -10.12
C THR A 157 1.23 -4.97 -11.43
N GLY A 158 1.04 -4.26 -12.54
CA GLY A 158 1.61 -4.57 -13.85
C GLY A 158 0.57 -4.87 -14.94
N THR A 159 1.04 -5.07 -16.18
CA THR A 159 0.20 -5.39 -17.34
C THR A 159 0.06 -6.90 -17.54
N GLY A 160 -1.05 -7.35 -18.14
CA GLY A 160 -1.31 -8.77 -18.42
C GLY A 160 -1.81 -9.59 -17.22
N ASP A 161 -1.86 -10.92 -17.39
CA ASP A 161 -2.37 -11.87 -16.38
C ASP A 161 -1.48 -11.95 -15.12
N GLU A 162 -0.23 -11.47 -15.19
CA GLU A 162 0.70 -11.41 -14.06
C GLU A 162 0.29 -10.37 -13.01
N GLY A 163 -0.37 -9.28 -13.41
CA GLY A 163 -0.89 -8.26 -12.49
C GLY A 163 -2.16 -8.68 -11.73
N TYR A 164 -2.79 -9.81 -12.09
CA TYR A 164 -4.02 -10.31 -11.46
C TYR A 164 -3.76 -11.17 -10.20
N ASN A 165 -2.51 -11.60 -9.96
CA ASN A 165 -2.16 -12.57 -8.91
C ASN A 165 -1.73 -11.97 -7.57
#